data_AF-A0A167UXL5-F1
#
_entry.id   AF-A0A167UXL5-F1
#
_cell.length_a   1.000
_cell.length_b   1.000
_cell.length_c   1.000
_cell.angle_alpha   90.00
_cell.angle_beta   90.00
_cell.angle_gamma   90.00
#
_symmetry.space_group_name_H-M   'P 1'
#
loop_
_entity.id
_entity.type
_entity.pdbx_description
1 polymer ?
#
loop_
_entity_poly.entity_id
_entity_poly.type
_entity_poly.pdbx_seq_one_letter_code
_entity_poly.pdbx_strand_id
1 'polypeptide(L)'
;MHAINIYLWHLNQLAQTVSRFSLGIWPHENLRTTLLRAAISTLERTEAALQAGRSYDYKVAWDDPEHTLVFNCSAVLRAGYSRLLPPSHSFNRLALLVDDHEGLSRAVKTYVTTPLERNEFVTKAASKAYEGFKGPVTIGATLVSKTAAFSWSIEHAVAGWDSALLLTKWVHSMEVDVAGQQPSNEELQLVDDLRSLLAEVQYEHEPNIEGYSLAALLARAWAALLGDDGGNLETARIGIPEAG
;
A
#
# COMPACT_ATOMS: atom_id res chain seq x y z
N MET A 1 14.93 -5.81 -20.53
CA MET A 1 13.60 -5.54 -21.13
C MET A 1 12.78 -6.81 -21.37
N HIS A 2 13.29 -7.83 -22.07
CA HIS A 2 12.49 -9.04 -22.39
C HIS A 2 12.13 -9.89 -21.16
N ALA A 3 13.07 -10.11 -20.24
CA ALA A 3 12.84 -10.89 -19.01
C ALA A 3 11.84 -10.22 -18.05
N ILE A 4 11.89 -8.88 -17.93
CA ILE A 4 10.96 -8.10 -17.11
C ILE A 4 9.56 -8.14 -17.71
N ASN A 5 9.43 -8.02 -19.04
CA ASN A 5 8.13 -8.16 -19.71
C ASN A 5 7.55 -9.57 -19.59
N ILE A 6 8.38 -10.62 -19.67
CA ILE A 6 7.96 -12.00 -19.45
C ILE A 6 7.53 -12.22 -17.99
N TYR A 7 8.28 -11.67 -17.03
CA TYR A 7 7.96 -11.74 -15.62
C TYR A 7 6.66 -10.98 -15.29
N LEU A 8 6.52 -9.74 -15.75
CA LEU A 8 5.28 -8.95 -15.64
C LEU A 8 4.11 -9.65 -16.33
N TRP A 9 4.35 -10.33 -17.44
CA TRP A 9 3.33 -11.10 -18.13
C TRP A 9 2.89 -12.32 -17.32
N HIS A 10 3.82 -13.10 -16.76
CA HIS A 10 3.49 -14.22 -15.87
C HIS A 10 2.81 -13.76 -14.58
N LEU A 11 3.23 -12.63 -14.03
CA LEU A 11 2.65 -12.05 -12.82
C LEU A 11 1.22 -11.53 -13.09
N ASN A 12 1.00 -10.92 -14.27
CA ASN A 12 -0.32 -10.52 -14.72
C ASN A 12 -1.21 -11.74 -15.02
N GLN A 13 -0.67 -12.83 -15.58
CA GLN A 13 -1.41 -14.06 -15.83
C GLN A 13 -1.77 -14.80 -14.54
N LEU A 14 -0.86 -14.85 -13.57
CA LEU A 14 -1.15 -15.35 -12.23
C LEU A 14 -2.19 -14.48 -11.52
N ALA A 15 -2.05 -13.15 -11.58
CA ALA A 15 -3.02 -12.22 -11.02
C ALA A 15 -4.40 -12.35 -11.68
N GLN A 16 -4.48 -12.52 -13.00
CA GLN A 16 -5.75 -12.73 -13.71
C GLN A 16 -6.37 -14.09 -13.41
N THR A 17 -5.55 -15.13 -13.26
CA THR A 17 -6.05 -16.48 -12.91
C THR A 17 -6.58 -16.48 -11.47
N VAL A 18 -5.83 -15.90 -10.52
CA VAL A 18 -6.26 -15.72 -9.12
C VAL A 18 -7.47 -14.79 -9.02
N SER A 19 -7.52 -13.71 -9.81
CA SER A 19 -8.65 -12.78 -9.88
C SER A 19 -9.94 -13.46 -10.36
N ARG A 20 -9.86 -14.35 -11.36
CA ARG A 20 -11.02 -15.15 -11.82
C ARG A 20 -11.57 -16.09 -10.74
N PHE A 21 -10.73 -16.57 -9.82
CA PHE A 21 -11.18 -17.32 -8.63
C PHE A 21 -11.67 -16.41 -7.50
N SER A 22 -11.15 -15.19 -7.39
CA SER A 22 -11.56 -14.18 -6.39
C SER A 22 -12.90 -13.51 -6.73
N LEU A 23 -13.31 -13.52 -8.01
CA LEU A 23 -14.57 -12.96 -8.52
C LEU A 23 -15.84 -13.81 -8.24
N GLY A 24 -15.76 -14.87 -7.43
CA GLY A 24 -16.95 -15.61 -6.99
C GLY A 24 -17.66 -16.43 -8.07
N ILE A 25 -17.01 -16.72 -9.20
CA ILE A 25 -17.59 -17.49 -10.30
C ILE A 25 -17.79 -18.98 -9.92
N TRP A 26 -17.18 -19.46 -8.82
CA TRP A 26 -17.28 -20.84 -8.33
C TRP A 26 -17.50 -20.89 -6.80
N PRO A 27 -18.43 -21.72 -6.29
CA PRO A 27 -18.81 -21.79 -4.87
C PRO A 27 -17.84 -22.65 -4.04
N HIS A 28 -16.53 -22.53 -4.28
CA HIS A 28 -15.51 -23.31 -3.58
C HIS A 28 -14.61 -22.41 -2.73
N GLU A 29 -15.16 -21.91 -1.63
CA GLU A 29 -14.44 -21.11 -0.62
C GLU A 29 -13.15 -21.81 -0.16
N ASN A 30 -13.19 -23.13 0.01
CA ASN A 30 -12.02 -23.96 0.35
C ASN A 30 -10.91 -23.90 -0.71
N LEU A 31 -11.25 -23.88 -2.00
CA LEU A 31 -10.27 -23.78 -3.08
C LEU A 31 -9.64 -22.38 -3.11
N ARG A 32 -10.45 -21.33 -2.97
CA ARG A 32 -9.97 -19.94 -2.91
C ARG A 32 -8.98 -19.76 -1.76
N THR A 33 -9.34 -20.20 -0.56
CA THR A 33 -8.47 -20.12 0.62
C THR A 33 -7.18 -20.92 0.44
N THR A 34 -7.26 -22.11 -0.16
CA THR A 34 -6.08 -22.95 -0.45
C THR A 34 -5.14 -22.27 -1.45
N LEU A 35 -5.67 -21.69 -2.52
CA LEU A 35 -4.87 -20.98 -3.54
C LEU A 35 -4.25 -19.70 -2.97
N LEU A 36 -5.00 -18.92 -2.20
CA LEU A 36 -4.48 -17.73 -1.52
C LEU A 36 -3.34 -18.08 -0.56
N ARG A 37 -3.52 -19.13 0.25
CA ARG A 37 -2.48 -19.61 1.15
C ARG A 37 -1.22 -20.07 0.40
N ALA A 38 -1.38 -20.80 -0.69
CA ALA A 38 -0.25 -21.23 -1.53
C ALA A 38 0.48 -20.05 -2.19
N ALA A 39 -0.26 -19.04 -2.65
CA ALA A 39 0.31 -17.83 -3.23
C ALA A 39 1.11 -17.03 -2.18
N ILE A 40 0.52 -16.80 -1.00
CA ILE A 40 1.16 -16.09 0.12
C ILE A 40 2.41 -16.83 0.58
N SER A 41 2.34 -18.15 0.78
CA SER A 41 3.50 -18.96 1.15
C SER A 41 4.63 -18.90 0.10
N THR A 42 4.28 -18.76 -1.17
CA THR A 42 5.29 -18.59 -2.24
C THR A 42 5.94 -17.22 -2.21
N LEU A 43 5.17 -16.16 -1.94
CA LEU A 43 5.72 -14.82 -1.73
C LEU A 43 6.64 -14.79 -0.50
N GLU A 44 6.25 -15.43 0.61
CA GLU A 44 7.06 -15.50 1.83
C GLU A 44 8.39 -16.24 1.59
N ARG A 45 8.36 -17.35 0.85
CA ARG A 45 9.59 -18.07 0.48
C ARG A 45 10.50 -17.23 -0.42
N THR A 46 9.90 -16.46 -1.33
CA THR A 46 10.67 -15.57 -2.22
C THR A 46 11.28 -14.42 -1.44
N GLU A 47 10.54 -13.84 -0.50
CA GLU A 47 11.04 -12.81 0.40
C GLU A 47 12.20 -13.34 1.25
N ALA A 48 12.04 -14.52 1.88
CA ALA A 48 13.09 -15.16 2.66
C ALA A 48 14.35 -15.43 1.81
N ALA A 49 14.17 -15.88 0.57
CA ALA A 49 15.29 -16.10 -0.35
C ALA A 49 15.99 -14.80 -0.76
N LEU A 50 15.25 -13.69 -0.92
CA LEU A 50 15.82 -12.37 -1.25
C LEU A 50 16.58 -11.76 -0.06
N GLN A 51 16.12 -12.02 1.17
CA GLN A 51 16.71 -11.52 2.41
C GLN A 51 17.85 -12.41 2.95
N ALA A 52 17.98 -13.65 2.48
CA ALA A 52 18.99 -14.59 2.92
C ALA A 52 20.41 -14.00 2.74
N GLY A 53 21.03 -13.63 3.86
CA GLY A 53 22.39 -13.10 3.91
C GLY A 53 22.55 -11.60 3.61
N ARG A 54 21.46 -10.81 3.62
CA ARG A 54 21.49 -9.38 3.26
C ARG A 54 20.86 -8.49 4.33
N SER A 55 21.48 -7.33 4.60
CA SER A 55 20.90 -6.31 5.47
C SER A 55 19.86 -5.48 4.69
N TYR A 56 18.63 -5.39 5.20
CA TYR A 56 17.58 -4.53 4.66
C TYR A 56 17.78 -3.08 5.15
N ASP A 57 18.94 -2.50 4.82
CA ASP A 57 19.20 -1.09 5.14
C ASP A 57 18.82 -0.22 3.93
N TYR A 58 17.73 0.52 4.09
CA TYR A 58 17.22 1.49 3.13
C TYR A 58 18.21 2.63 2.85
N LYS A 59 19.25 2.80 3.68
CA LYS A 59 20.31 3.79 3.49
C LYS A 59 21.48 3.28 2.65
N VAL A 60 21.62 1.96 2.47
CA VAL A 60 22.82 1.33 1.86
C VAL A 60 22.57 0.88 0.41
N ALA A 61 21.35 1.03 -0.11
CA ALA A 61 20.96 0.54 -1.44
C ALA A 61 21.64 1.24 -2.64
N TRP A 62 22.47 2.26 -2.39
CA TRP A 62 22.91 3.24 -3.40
C TRP A 62 24.26 2.92 -4.06
N ASP A 63 25.11 2.14 -3.41
CA ASP A 63 26.49 1.91 -3.88
C ASP A 63 26.73 0.50 -4.45
N ASP A 64 25.77 -0.42 -4.30
CA ASP A 64 25.88 -1.81 -4.77
C ASP A 64 24.69 -2.21 -5.66
N PRO A 65 24.94 -2.55 -6.94
CA PRO A 65 23.90 -3.03 -7.87
C PRO A 65 23.09 -4.22 -7.35
N GLU A 66 23.68 -5.10 -6.54
CA GLU A 66 22.94 -6.21 -5.93
C GLU A 66 21.93 -5.72 -4.89
N HIS A 67 22.31 -4.72 -4.10
CA HIS A 67 21.42 -4.11 -3.11
C HIS A 67 20.27 -3.34 -3.79
N THR A 68 20.54 -2.61 -4.87
CA THR A 68 19.50 -1.94 -5.67
C THR A 68 18.52 -2.95 -6.28
N LEU A 69 19.02 -4.08 -6.80
CA LEU A 69 18.16 -5.13 -7.35
C LEU A 69 17.24 -5.73 -6.28
N VAL A 70 17.78 -6.03 -5.09
CA VAL A 70 17.00 -6.56 -3.98
C VAL A 70 15.94 -5.57 -3.51
N PHE A 71 16.31 -4.28 -3.40
CA PHE A 71 15.40 -3.20 -3.04
C PHE A 71 14.19 -3.14 -4.00
N ASN A 72 14.45 -3.16 -5.31
CA ASN A 72 13.40 -3.16 -6.33
C ASN A 72 12.56 -4.45 -6.29
N CYS A 73 13.18 -5.61 -6.13
CA CYS A 73 12.48 -6.90 -5.97
C CYS A 73 11.55 -6.89 -4.74
N SER A 74 11.95 -6.25 -3.64
CA SER A 74 11.10 -6.09 -2.46
C SER A 74 9.88 -5.19 -2.74
N ALA A 75 10.01 -4.15 -3.57
CA ALA A 75 8.85 -3.37 -3.99
C ALA A 75 7.86 -4.21 -4.82
N VAL A 76 8.38 -4.99 -5.77
CA VAL A 76 7.56 -5.91 -6.58
C VAL A 76 6.84 -6.93 -5.70
N LEU A 77 7.50 -7.51 -4.69
CA LEU A 77 6.87 -8.43 -3.75
C LEU A 77 5.73 -7.78 -2.99
N ARG A 78 5.91 -6.55 -2.46
CA ARG A 78 4.84 -5.80 -1.77
C ARG A 78 3.64 -5.52 -2.67
N ALA A 79 3.90 -5.16 -3.93
CA ALA A 79 2.84 -5.03 -4.92
C ALA A 79 2.13 -6.37 -5.16
N GLY A 80 2.87 -7.48 -5.18
CA GLY A 80 2.33 -8.84 -5.26
C GLY A 80 1.37 -9.17 -4.12
N TYR A 81 1.78 -8.94 -2.86
CA TYR A 81 0.92 -9.14 -1.69
C TYR A 81 -0.38 -8.33 -1.80
N SER A 82 -0.26 -7.06 -2.17
CA SER A 82 -1.43 -6.18 -2.30
C SER A 82 -2.39 -6.68 -3.38
N ARG A 83 -1.84 -7.11 -4.52
CA ARG A 83 -2.59 -7.55 -5.71
C ARG A 83 -3.25 -8.91 -5.60
N LEU A 84 -2.91 -9.73 -4.60
CA LEU A 84 -3.58 -11.00 -4.35
C LEU A 84 -4.97 -10.82 -3.72
N LEU A 85 -5.25 -9.63 -3.18
CA LEU A 85 -6.44 -9.40 -2.36
C LEU A 85 -7.54 -8.63 -3.10
N PRO A 86 -8.83 -8.94 -2.84
CA PRO A 86 -9.96 -8.32 -3.54
C PRO A 86 -9.99 -6.78 -3.59
N PRO A 87 -9.65 -6.03 -2.51
CA PRO A 87 -9.65 -4.57 -2.55
C PRO A 87 -8.75 -4.01 -3.63
N SER A 88 -7.66 -4.70 -3.94
CA SER A 88 -6.71 -4.23 -4.95
C SER A 88 -7.25 -4.32 -6.39
N HIS A 89 -8.34 -5.04 -6.64
CA HIS A 89 -8.93 -5.17 -7.96
C HIS A 89 -10.10 -4.22 -8.22
N SER A 90 -10.69 -3.65 -7.16
CA SER A 90 -11.88 -2.78 -7.29
C SER A 90 -11.53 -1.35 -7.68
N PHE A 91 -10.29 -0.90 -7.44
CA PHE A 91 -9.83 0.43 -7.84
C PHE A 91 -9.05 0.40 -9.16
N ASN A 92 -9.52 1.13 -10.18
CA ASN A 92 -8.78 1.28 -11.43
C ASN A 92 -7.53 2.16 -11.19
N ARG A 93 -6.35 1.53 -11.13
CA ARG A 93 -5.07 2.21 -10.92
C ARG A 93 -4.71 3.20 -12.02
N LEU A 94 -5.22 2.98 -13.24
CA LEU A 94 -5.02 3.89 -14.35
C LEU A 94 -5.92 5.12 -14.26
N ALA A 95 -6.84 5.20 -13.29
CA ALA A 95 -7.69 6.37 -13.10
C ALA A 95 -6.89 7.65 -12.81
N LEU A 96 -5.67 7.54 -12.27
CA LEU A 96 -4.76 8.68 -12.10
C LEU A 96 -4.15 9.19 -13.40
N LEU A 97 -4.21 8.39 -14.48
CA LEU A 97 -3.71 8.78 -15.82
C LEU A 97 -4.82 9.34 -16.71
N VAL A 98 -6.06 9.29 -16.25
CA VAL A 98 -7.23 9.77 -16.99
C VAL A 98 -7.65 11.10 -16.39
N ASP A 99 -7.75 12.14 -17.22
CA ASP A 99 -8.22 13.47 -16.84
C ASP A 99 -9.75 13.50 -16.69
N ASP A 100 -10.28 12.66 -15.78
CA ASP A 100 -11.69 12.56 -15.43
C ASP A 100 -11.84 12.62 -13.90
N HIS A 101 -11.82 13.84 -13.37
CA HIS A 101 -11.95 14.09 -11.93
C HIS A 101 -13.25 13.55 -11.33
N GLU A 102 -14.36 13.62 -12.07
CA GLU A 102 -15.66 13.10 -11.63
C GLU A 102 -15.68 11.57 -11.59
N GLY A 103 -15.10 10.91 -12.60
CA GLY A 103 -14.90 9.47 -12.63
C GLY A 103 -14.00 8.99 -11.50
N LEU A 104 -12.89 9.69 -11.25
CA LEU A 104 -11.97 9.40 -10.15
C LEU A 104 -12.66 9.54 -8.78
N SER A 105 -13.38 10.64 -8.54
CA SER A 105 -14.13 10.87 -7.30
C SER A 105 -15.14 9.75 -7.05
N ARG A 106 -15.85 9.32 -8.10
CA ARG A 106 -16.80 8.19 -8.03
C ARG A 106 -16.09 6.88 -7.71
N ALA A 107 -14.96 6.59 -8.35
CA ALA A 107 -14.17 5.40 -8.09
C ALA A 107 -13.62 5.36 -6.65
N VAL A 108 -13.12 6.48 -6.14
CA VAL A 108 -12.67 6.61 -4.74
C VAL A 108 -13.83 6.39 -3.78
N LYS A 109 -15.00 7.00 -4.03
CA LYS A 109 -16.19 6.81 -3.19
C LYS A 109 -16.66 5.35 -3.17
N THR A 110 -16.72 4.70 -4.33
CA THR A 110 -17.04 3.27 -4.44
C THR A 110 -16.01 2.43 -3.67
N TYR A 111 -14.73 2.74 -3.79
CA TYR A 111 -13.67 2.02 -3.10
C TYR A 111 -13.78 2.15 -1.57
N VAL A 112 -13.98 3.36 -1.06
CA VAL A 112 -14.11 3.62 0.40
C VAL A 112 -15.36 2.95 0.97
N THR A 113 -16.48 2.92 0.24
CA THR A 113 -17.75 2.34 0.72
C THR A 113 -17.83 0.82 0.59
N THR A 114 -17.02 0.20 -0.28
CA THR A 114 -17.01 -1.27 -0.44
C THR A 114 -16.49 -1.95 0.83
N PRO A 115 -17.24 -2.84 1.52
CA PRO A 115 -16.74 -3.50 2.71
C PRO A 115 -15.46 -4.32 2.46
N LEU A 116 -14.56 -4.33 3.44
CA LEU A 116 -13.39 -5.20 3.45
C LEU A 116 -13.56 -6.23 4.57
N GLU A 117 -13.68 -7.50 4.20
CA GLU A 117 -13.68 -8.61 5.15
C GLU A 117 -12.26 -8.82 5.70
N ARG A 118 -12.08 -8.57 7.00
CA ARG A 118 -10.77 -8.72 7.66
C ARG A 118 -10.49 -10.20 7.94
N ASN A 119 -9.31 -10.65 7.55
CA ASN A 119 -8.83 -12.02 7.81
C ASN A 119 -7.29 -12.03 7.84
N GLU A 120 -6.71 -13.19 8.18
CA GLU A 120 -5.26 -13.38 8.29
C GLU A 120 -4.48 -12.93 7.04
N PHE A 121 -5.03 -13.16 5.84
CA PHE A 121 -4.37 -12.82 4.59
C PHE A 121 -4.38 -11.31 4.32
N VAL A 122 -5.50 -10.64 4.65
CA VAL A 122 -5.64 -9.19 4.51
C VAL A 122 -4.71 -8.48 5.51
N THR A 123 -4.69 -8.93 6.76
CA THR A 123 -3.81 -8.36 7.80
C THR A 123 -2.34 -8.57 7.43
N LYS A 124 -1.97 -9.73 6.87
CA LYS A 124 -0.61 -9.99 6.38
C LYS A 124 -0.21 -9.02 5.27
N ALA A 125 -1.08 -8.80 4.28
CA ALA A 125 -0.78 -7.86 3.21
C ALA A 125 -0.74 -6.41 3.71
N ALA A 126 -1.58 -6.04 4.68
CA ALA A 126 -1.52 -4.74 5.35
C ALA A 126 -0.18 -4.55 6.07
N SER A 127 0.33 -5.58 6.76
CA SER A 127 1.67 -5.56 7.36
C SER A 127 2.77 -5.32 6.31
N LYS A 128 2.69 -5.97 5.14
CA LYS A 128 3.62 -5.73 4.03
C LYS A 128 3.50 -4.35 3.39
N ALA A 129 2.29 -3.80 3.31
CA ALA A 129 2.06 -2.42 2.89
C ALA A 129 2.67 -1.43 3.90
N TYR A 130 2.55 -1.73 5.20
CA TYR A 130 3.16 -0.94 6.28
C TYR A 130 4.69 -0.93 6.22
N GLU A 131 5.35 -2.07 6.00
CA GLU A 131 6.80 -2.12 5.77
C GLU A 131 7.22 -1.17 4.62
N GLY A 132 6.39 -1.14 3.57
CA GLY A 132 6.55 -0.25 2.42
C GLY A 132 6.37 1.23 2.72
N PHE A 133 5.59 1.58 3.72
CA PHE A 133 5.37 2.95 4.18
C PHE A 133 6.48 3.41 5.13
N LYS A 134 6.92 2.49 6.01
CA LYS A 134 7.95 2.76 7.03
C LYS A 134 9.26 3.25 6.42
N GLY A 135 9.78 2.59 5.39
CA GLY A 135 11.03 2.98 4.73
C GLY A 135 11.06 4.46 4.29
N PRO A 136 10.12 4.91 3.44
CA PRO A 136 10.00 6.31 3.04
C PRO A 136 9.91 7.29 4.21
N VAL A 137 9.09 6.96 5.22
CA VAL A 137 8.92 7.80 6.41
C VAL A 137 10.23 7.94 7.19
N THR A 138 10.96 6.83 7.41
CA THR A 138 12.22 6.84 8.15
C THR A 138 13.36 7.55 7.38
N ILE A 139 13.33 7.57 6.05
CA ILE A 139 14.26 8.38 5.23
C ILE A 139 13.93 9.88 5.35
N GLY A 140 12.67 10.21 5.65
CA GLY A 140 12.13 11.56 5.73
C GLY A 140 11.40 11.95 4.45
N ALA A 141 10.14 12.37 4.56
CA ALA A 141 9.28 12.71 3.43
C ALA A 141 9.89 13.79 2.51
N THR A 142 10.59 14.77 3.08
CA THR A 142 11.26 15.86 2.34
C THR A 142 12.49 15.39 1.57
N LEU A 143 13.20 14.37 2.05
CA LEU A 143 14.35 13.82 1.34
C LEU A 143 13.89 12.85 0.25
N VAL A 144 12.85 12.04 0.53
CA VAL A 144 12.26 11.13 -0.45
C VAL A 144 11.59 11.90 -1.59
N SER A 145 10.75 12.91 -1.34
CA SER A 145 10.13 13.71 -2.41
C SER A 145 11.17 14.34 -3.35
N LYS A 146 12.29 14.84 -2.81
CA LYS A 146 13.36 15.46 -3.59
C LYS A 146 14.28 14.48 -4.33
N THR A 147 14.39 13.23 -3.86
CA THR A 147 15.37 12.26 -4.37
C THR A 147 14.74 11.01 -5.01
N ALA A 148 13.45 10.75 -4.81
CA ALA A 148 12.76 9.58 -5.34
C ALA A 148 12.78 9.54 -6.87
N ALA A 149 12.63 10.69 -7.54
CA ALA A 149 12.76 10.78 -8.99
C ALA A 149 14.18 10.44 -9.51
N PHE A 150 15.20 10.62 -8.67
CA PHE A 150 16.60 10.35 -9.02
C PHE A 150 17.08 8.95 -8.63
N SER A 151 16.34 8.26 -7.76
CA SER A 151 16.88 7.09 -7.04
C SER A 151 15.92 5.91 -6.95
N TRP A 152 14.60 6.11 -7.08
CA TRP A 152 13.62 5.04 -6.92
C TRP A 152 13.12 4.56 -8.28
N SER A 153 13.08 3.24 -8.45
CA SER A 153 12.55 2.64 -9.67
C SER A 153 11.02 2.77 -9.74
N ILE A 154 10.45 2.61 -10.94
CA ILE A 154 8.99 2.68 -11.15
C ILE A 154 8.23 1.65 -10.30
N GLU A 155 8.86 0.53 -9.97
CA GLU A 155 8.33 -0.51 -9.09
C GLU A 155 8.01 0.04 -7.69
N HIS A 156 8.81 0.97 -7.16
CA HIS A 156 8.56 1.58 -5.85
C HIS A 156 7.37 2.53 -5.87
N ALA A 157 7.20 3.33 -6.92
CA ALA A 157 6.05 4.20 -7.07
C ALA A 157 4.75 3.38 -7.15
N VAL A 158 4.76 2.32 -7.96
CA VAL A 158 3.61 1.42 -8.13
C VAL A 158 3.30 0.66 -6.84
N ALA A 159 4.31 0.12 -6.16
CA ALA A 159 4.13 -0.57 -4.89
C ALA A 159 3.69 0.37 -3.77
N GLY A 160 4.16 1.62 -3.77
CA GLY A 160 3.74 2.68 -2.85
C GLY A 160 2.26 3.00 -3.03
N TRP A 161 1.81 3.20 -4.27
CA TRP A 161 0.38 3.41 -4.56
C TRP A 161 -0.50 2.22 -4.13
N ASP A 162 -0.08 0.99 -4.45
CA ASP A 162 -0.78 -0.23 -4.03
C ASP A 162 -0.86 -0.32 -2.49
N SER A 163 0.22 0.03 -1.80
CA SER A 163 0.30 0.04 -0.34
C SER A 163 -0.59 1.13 0.27
N ALA A 164 -0.63 2.32 -0.34
CA ALA A 164 -1.45 3.43 0.13
C ALA A 164 -2.93 3.08 0.12
N LEU A 165 -3.42 2.51 -1.00
CA LEU A 165 -4.81 2.07 -1.11
C LEU A 165 -5.13 0.98 -0.09
N LEU A 166 -4.35 -0.11 -0.07
CA LEU A 166 -4.61 -1.25 0.79
C LEU A 166 -4.56 -0.89 2.27
N LEU A 167 -3.50 -0.22 2.72
CA LEU A 167 -3.28 0.06 4.14
C LEU A 167 -4.31 1.05 4.67
N THR A 168 -4.60 2.12 3.91
CA THR A 168 -5.65 3.08 4.26
C THR A 168 -7.01 2.39 4.36
N LYS A 169 -7.33 1.50 3.41
CA LYS A 169 -8.59 0.75 3.42
C LYS A 169 -8.69 -0.20 4.60
N TRP A 170 -7.60 -0.89 4.91
CA TRP A 170 -7.54 -1.81 6.04
C TRP A 170 -7.72 -1.07 7.37
N VAL A 171 -7.02 0.05 7.58
CA VAL A 171 -7.22 0.90 8.77
C VAL A 171 -8.66 1.41 8.84
N HIS A 172 -9.22 1.88 7.73
CA HIS A 172 -10.62 2.32 7.70
C HIS A 172 -11.59 1.20 8.09
N SER A 173 -11.32 -0.04 7.66
CA SER A 173 -12.14 -1.20 8.05
C SER A 173 -12.02 -1.57 9.53
N MET A 174 -10.87 -1.28 10.16
CA MET A 174 -10.69 -1.41 11.61
C MET A 174 -11.49 -0.36 12.38
N GLU A 175 -11.59 0.87 11.84
CA GLU A 175 -12.26 2.00 12.52
C GLU A 175 -13.78 1.96 12.41
N VAL A 176 -14.32 1.52 11.28
CA VAL A 176 -15.77 1.54 11.02
C VAL A 176 -16.48 0.28 11.57
N ASP A 177 -15.72 -0.74 11.97
CA ASP A 177 -16.18 -2.05 12.48
C ASP A 177 -17.53 -2.53 11.89
N VAL A 178 -17.55 -2.67 10.56
CA VAL A 178 -18.78 -3.00 9.81
C VAL A 178 -19.34 -4.38 10.17
N ALA A 179 -18.53 -5.27 10.74
CA ALA A 179 -18.87 -6.68 10.96
C ALA A 179 -18.94 -7.09 12.44
N GLY A 180 -18.65 -6.19 13.40
CA GLY A 180 -18.54 -6.53 14.82
C GLY A 180 -17.42 -7.52 15.11
N GLN A 181 -16.38 -7.54 14.27
CA GLN A 181 -15.30 -8.51 14.35
C GLN A 181 -14.26 -8.04 15.36
N GLN A 182 -14.01 -8.84 16.39
CA GLN A 182 -12.96 -8.51 17.37
C GLN A 182 -11.59 -8.47 16.69
N PRO A 183 -10.79 -7.41 16.89
CA PRO A 183 -9.41 -7.35 16.43
C PRO A 183 -8.56 -8.51 16.93
N SER A 184 -7.75 -9.10 16.06
CA SER A 184 -6.68 -10.02 16.46
C SER A 184 -5.51 -9.26 17.10
N ASN A 185 -4.63 -9.98 17.79
CA ASN A 185 -3.42 -9.39 18.39
C ASN A 185 -2.50 -8.78 17.32
N GLU A 186 -2.38 -9.43 16.17
CA GLU A 186 -1.59 -8.94 15.03
C GLU A 186 -2.18 -7.65 14.45
N GLU A 187 -3.51 -7.54 14.38
CA GLU A 187 -4.18 -6.32 13.94
C GLU A 187 -3.95 -5.16 14.92
N LEU A 188 -4.07 -5.43 16.22
CA LEU A 188 -3.83 -4.42 17.27
C LEU A 188 -2.38 -3.93 17.24
N GLN A 189 -1.42 -4.85 17.15
CA GLN A 189 0.00 -4.50 17.05
C GLN A 189 0.28 -3.64 15.81
N LEU A 190 -0.28 -4.00 14.66
CA LEU A 190 -0.08 -3.23 13.43
C LEU A 190 -0.69 -1.82 13.52
N VAL A 191 -1.84 -1.66 14.18
CA VAL A 191 -2.44 -0.35 14.44
C VAL A 191 -1.56 0.49 15.37
N ASP A 192 -1.01 -0.09 16.42
CA ASP A 192 -0.15 0.63 17.37
C ASP A 192 1.19 1.04 16.74
N ASP A 193 1.77 0.17 15.91
CA ASP A 193 2.95 0.47 15.11
C ASP A 193 2.69 1.65 14.15
N LEU A 194 1.53 1.63 13.47
CA LEU A 194 1.10 2.71 12.57
C LEU A 194 0.91 4.04 13.30
N ARG A 195 0.28 4.03 14.47
CA ARG A 195 0.12 5.24 15.29
C ARG A 195 1.46 5.83 15.68
N SER A 196 2.38 4.98 16.13
CA SER A 196 3.73 5.39 16.53
C SER A 196 4.48 6.03 15.34
N LEU A 197 4.45 5.36 14.18
CA LEU A 197 5.10 5.87 12.97
C LEU A 197 4.49 7.20 12.49
N LEU A 198 3.17 7.34 12.51
CA LEU A 198 2.49 8.58 12.09
C LEU A 198 2.69 9.73 13.08
N ALA A 199 2.86 9.44 14.37
CA ALA A 199 3.20 10.45 15.36
C ALA A 199 4.59 11.05 15.10
N GLU A 200 5.56 10.24 14.66
CA GLU A 200 6.89 10.72 14.24
C GLU A 200 6.81 11.69 13.06
N VAL A 201 5.98 11.38 12.04
CA VAL A 201 5.79 12.24 10.86
C VAL A 201 5.09 13.56 11.19
N GLN A 202 4.11 13.51 12.10
CA GLN A 202 3.27 14.66 12.44
C GLN A 202 3.94 15.63 13.41
N TYR A 203 4.85 15.17 14.27
CA TYR A 203 5.63 16.06 15.14
C TYR A 203 6.39 17.13 14.34
N GLU A 204 6.71 16.86 13.08
CA GLU A 204 7.32 17.83 12.16
C GLU A 204 6.34 18.86 11.57
N HIS A 205 5.02 18.60 11.58
CA HIS A 205 4.04 19.36 10.79
C HIS A 205 2.79 19.89 11.54
N GLU A 206 2.17 19.19 12.53
CA GLU A 206 1.12 19.73 13.43
C GLU A 206 0.90 18.86 14.71
N PRO A 207 0.47 19.42 15.86
CA PRO A 207 0.59 18.75 17.16
C PRO A 207 -0.64 18.01 17.72
N ASN A 208 -1.73 17.77 16.97
CA ASN A 208 -2.93 17.15 17.58
C ASN A 208 -3.54 15.98 16.80
N ILE A 209 -3.29 14.77 17.30
CA ILE A 209 -3.77 13.47 16.76
C ILE A 209 -5.13 13.07 17.37
N GLU A 210 -5.47 13.62 18.55
CA GLU A 210 -6.65 13.21 19.30
C GLU A 210 -7.95 13.58 18.56
N GLY A 211 -8.70 12.54 18.16
CA GLY A 211 -10.01 12.68 17.51
C GLY A 211 -10.01 12.56 15.98
N TYR A 212 -8.86 12.44 15.32
CA TYR A 212 -8.80 12.17 13.89
C TYR A 212 -8.84 10.67 13.57
N SER A 213 -9.52 10.31 12.47
CA SER A 213 -9.42 8.96 11.89
C SER A 213 -7.96 8.69 11.49
N LEU A 214 -7.43 7.57 11.95
CA LEU A 214 -6.11 7.04 11.60
C LEU A 214 -6.02 6.78 10.09
N ALA A 215 -7.10 6.31 9.46
CA ALA A 215 -7.14 6.15 8.00
C ALA A 215 -6.98 7.49 7.28
N ALA A 216 -7.62 8.56 7.78
CA ALA A 216 -7.47 9.89 7.21
C ALA A 216 -6.05 10.46 7.38
N LEU A 217 -5.43 10.25 8.55
CA LEU A 217 -4.04 10.66 8.81
C LEU A 217 -3.07 9.92 7.88
N LEU A 218 -3.26 8.61 7.73
CA LEU A 218 -2.44 7.78 6.84
C LEU A 218 -2.59 8.22 5.38
N ALA A 219 -3.82 8.49 4.92
CA ALA A 219 -4.06 8.98 3.57
C ALA A 219 -3.35 10.32 3.29
N ARG A 220 -3.37 11.25 4.26
CA ARG A 220 -2.62 12.52 4.16
C ARG A 220 -1.11 12.30 4.10
N ALA A 221 -0.57 11.40 4.92
CA ALA A 221 0.85 11.10 4.90
C ALA A 221 1.29 10.49 3.55
N TRP A 222 0.50 9.59 2.97
CA TRP A 222 0.74 9.07 1.62
C TRP A 222 0.64 10.16 0.55
N ALA A 223 -0.34 11.06 0.66
CA ALA A 223 -0.48 12.18 -0.28
C ALA A 223 0.74 13.10 -0.23
N ALA A 224 1.25 13.42 0.96
CA ALA A 224 2.47 14.20 1.12
C ALA A 224 3.72 13.48 0.57
N LEU A 225 3.76 12.14 0.68
CA LEU A 225 4.88 11.35 0.17
C LEU A 225 4.87 11.20 -1.36
N LEU A 226 3.69 11.06 -1.96
CA LEU A 226 3.51 10.84 -3.39
C LEU A 226 3.31 12.15 -4.18
N GLY A 227 2.98 13.23 -3.50
CA GLY A 227 2.85 14.56 -4.08
C GLY A 227 4.20 15.17 -4.42
N ASP A 228 4.21 16.00 -5.46
CA ASP A 228 5.38 16.78 -5.89
C ASP A 228 5.55 18.07 -5.05
N ASP A 229 4.66 18.29 -4.08
CA ASP A 229 4.65 19.46 -3.21
C ASP A 229 5.72 19.31 -2.11
N GLY A 230 6.98 19.32 -2.52
CA GLY A 230 8.13 19.54 -1.67
C GLY A 230 8.12 20.96 -1.09
N GLY A 231 7.12 21.31 -0.29
CA GLY A 231 6.97 22.60 0.36
C GLY A 231 5.51 23.04 0.45
N ASN A 232 5.05 23.23 1.69
CA ASN A 232 3.78 23.87 2.10
C ASN A 232 2.51 23.01 2.06
N LEU A 233 2.22 22.39 3.21
CA LEU A 233 0.87 21.94 3.60
C LEU A 233 -0.14 23.11 3.80
N GLU A 234 0.23 24.36 3.51
CA GLU A 234 -0.70 25.51 3.59
C GLU A 234 -1.69 25.59 2.42
N THR A 235 -1.41 24.95 1.28
CA THR A 235 -2.27 25.08 0.07
C THR A 235 -3.48 24.13 0.05
N ALA A 236 -3.60 23.20 1.00
CA ALA A 236 -4.80 22.38 1.15
C ALA A 236 -6.00 23.15 1.75
N ARG A 237 -5.86 24.45 2.04
CA ARG A 237 -6.89 25.27 2.72
C ARG A 237 -7.80 26.13 1.84
N ILE A 238 -7.72 26.08 0.51
CA ILE A 238 -8.56 26.98 -0.31
C ILE A 238 -9.31 26.21 -1.39
N GLY A 239 -10.58 25.94 -1.11
CA GLY A 239 -11.50 25.33 -2.06
C GLY A 239 -12.91 25.07 -1.54
N ILE A 240 -13.42 25.88 -0.60
CA ILE A 240 -14.86 25.95 -0.32
C ILE A 240 -15.29 27.39 -0.67
N PRO A 241 -16.18 27.60 -1.65
CA PRO A 241 -16.71 28.93 -1.89
C PRO A 241 -17.71 29.27 -0.78
N GLU A 242 -17.43 30.34 -0.03
CA GLU A 242 -18.47 30.98 0.77
C GLU A 242 -19.50 31.57 -0.20
N ALA A 243 -20.74 31.12 -0.04
CA ALA A 243 -21.89 31.67 -0.74
C ALA A 243 -22.13 33.10 -0.25
N GLY A 244 -22.00 34.06 -1.15
CA GLY A 244 -22.65 35.36 -1.12
C GLY A 244 -23.77 35.41 -2.14
#